data_AF-A0AAJ2B1C1-F1
#
_entry.id   AF-A0AAJ2B1C1-F1
#
_cell.length_a   1.000
_cell.length_b   1.000
_cell.length_c   1.000
_cell.angle_alpha   90.00
_cell.angle_beta   90.00
_cell.angle_gamma   90.00
#
_symmetry.space_group_name_H-M   'P 1'
#
loop_
_entity.id
_entity.type
_entity.pdbx_description
1 polymer ?
#
loop_
_entity_poly.entity_id
_entity_poly.type
_entity_poly.pdbx_seq_one_letter_code
_entity_poly.pdbx_strand_id
1 'polypeptide(L)' 'MTVQRIQRNCHSEKSHWQREEPPFYPWLKLAGRWIEQAGFSPGQRVKINVEHGRLVITHD' A
#
# COMPACT_ATOMS: atom_id res chain seq x y z
N MET A 1 -11.21 -3.38 -5.13
CA MET A 1 -10.10 -4.06 -4.41
C MET A 1 -8.83 -3.86 -5.20
N THR A 2 -8.00 -2.87 -4.84
CA THR A 2 -6.72 -2.64 -5.52
C THR A 2 -5.63 -3.31 -4.69
N VAL A 3 -5.29 -4.56 -5.03
CA VAL A 3 -4.14 -5.22 -4.42
C VAL A 3 -2.91 -4.66 -5.09
N GLN A 4 -2.17 -3.78 -4.41
CA GLN A 4 -0.87 -3.34 -4.90
C GLN A 4 0.06 -4.56 -4.87
N ARG A 5 0.30 -5.12 -6.05
CA ARG A 5 1.25 -6.23 -6.23
C ARG A 5 2.63 -5.64 -5.95
N ILE A 6 3.25 -6.07 -4.84
CA ILE A 6 4.66 -5.75 -4.54
C ILE A 6 5.45 -6.04 -5.81
N GLN A 7 6.08 -4.99 -6.34
CA GLN A 7 6.93 -5.05 -7.53
C GLN A 7 8.08 -6.00 -7.19
N ARG A 8 7.94 -7.28 -7.60
CA ARG A 8 9.04 -8.22 -7.54
C ARG A 8 10.13 -7.64 -8.43
N ASN A 9 11.35 -7.56 -7.90
CA ASN A 9 12.53 -7.11 -8.61
C ASN A 9 12.69 -7.95 -9.90
N CYS A 10 12.17 -7.44 -11.00
CA CYS A 10 12.48 -7.96 -12.32
C CYS A 10 13.93 -7.54 -12.58
N HIS A 11 14.86 -8.49 -12.52
CA HIS A 11 16.20 -8.31 -13.04
C HIS A 11 16.08 -8.06 -14.54
N SER A 12 15.95 -6.78 -14.91
CA SER A 12 15.79 -6.33 -16.28
C SER A 12 17.19 -6.17 -16.88
N GLU A 13 17.50 -6.98 -17.90
CA GLU A 13 18.69 -6.95 -18.77
C GLU A 13 18.86 -5.64 -19.57
N LYS A 14 18.11 -4.58 -19.22
CA LYS A 14 18.12 -3.31 -19.95
C LYS A 14 19.15 -2.35 -19.37
N SER A 15 19.79 -1.58 -20.25
CA SER A 15 20.68 -0.49 -19.84
C SER A 15 19.93 0.52 -18.96
N HIS A 16 20.63 1.09 -17.97
CA HIS A 16 20.00 1.94 -16.96
C HIS A 16 19.26 3.18 -17.54
N TRP A 17 19.66 3.65 -18.73
CA TRP A 17 19.00 4.75 -19.45
C TRP A 17 17.66 4.37 -20.11
N GLN A 18 17.35 3.07 -20.22
CA GLN A 18 16.07 2.55 -20.74
C GLN A 18 15.12 2.11 -19.63
N ARG A 19 15.45 2.38 -18.37
CA ARG A 19 14.58 2.07 -17.24
C ARG A 19 13.53 3.17 -17.13
N GLU A 20 12.29 2.88 -17.49
CA GLU A 20 11.17 3.71 -17.08
C GLU A 20 11.17 3.79 -15.56
N GLU A 21 11.21 5.01 -15.01
CA GLU A 21 11.11 5.20 -13.58
C GLU A 21 9.75 4.65 -13.11
N PRO A 22 9.73 3.73 -12.14
CA PRO A 22 8.48 3.18 -11.67
C PRO A 22 7.59 4.32 -11.17
N PRO A 23 6.29 4.32 -11.50
CA PRO A 23 5.37 5.34 -11.04
C PRO A 23 5.46 5.50 -9.52
N PHE A 24 5.67 6.73 -9.07
CA PHE A 24 5.73 7.06 -7.65
C PHE A 24 4.33 6.95 -7.05
N TYR A 25 4.07 5.85 -6.36
CA TYR A 25 2.83 5.69 -5.61
C TYR A 25 3.01 6.29 -4.21
N PRO A 26 2.10 7.18 -3.76
CA PRO A 26 2.14 7.65 -2.39
C PRO A 26 1.93 6.47 -1.44
N TRP A 27 2.76 6.38 -0.42
CA TRP A 27 2.67 5.37 0.62
C TRP A 27 2.55 6.06 1.98
N LEU A 28 1.77 5.46 2.88
CA LEU A 28 1.58 5.94 4.24
C LEU A 28 1.88 4.79 5.20
N LYS A 29 2.71 5.07 6.21
CA LYS A 29 2.96 4.13 7.31
C LYS A 29 2.09 4.49 8.50
N LEU A 30 1.18 3.59 8.87
CA LEU A 30 0.46 3.66 10.14
C LEU A 30 1.24 2.84 11.17
N ALA A 31 1.52 3.44 12.33
CA ALA A 31 2.23 2.77 13.42
C ALA A 31 1.69 3.19 14.80
N GLY A 32 1.87 2.31 15.79
CA GLY A 32 1.53 2.56 17.19
C GLY A 32 0.37 1.71 17.71
N ARG A 33 0.21 1.70 19.04
CA ARG A 33 -0.83 0.91 19.74
C ARG A 33 -2.26 1.34 19.41
N TRP A 34 -2.45 2.56 18.89
CA TRP A 34 -3.78 3.05 18.52
C TRP A 34 -4.44 2.20 17.43
N ILE A 35 -3.65 1.50 16.60
CA ILE A 35 -4.15 0.61 15.56
C ILE A 35 -4.82 -0.62 16.18
N GLU A 36 -4.19 -1.22 17.19
CA GLU A 36 -4.76 -2.32 17.97
C GLU A 36 -5.97 -1.84 18.78
N GLN A 37 -5.90 -0.64 19.37
CA GLN A 37 -7.02 -0.03 20.09
C GLN A 37 -8.22 0.29 19.17
N ALA A 38 -7.97 0.60 17.90
CA ALA A 38 -9.00 0.77 16.88
C ALA A 38 -9.59 -0.57 16.38
N GLY A 39 -9.13 -1.71 16.92
CA GLY A 39 -9.66 -3.04 16.62
C GLY A 39 -8.97 -3.76 15.47
N PHE A 40 -7.81 -3.28 15.00
CA PHE A 40 -7.04 -3.94 13.94
C PHE A 40 -5.96 -4.86 14.51
N SER A 41 -5.74 -6.00 13.86
CA SER A 41 -4.71 -6.97 14.21
C SER A 41 -3.53 -6.92 13.23
N PRO A 42 -2.29 -7.21 13.67
CA PRO A 42 -1.15 -7.34 12.77
C PRO A 42 -1.40 -8.41 11.69
N GLY A 43 -1.06 -8.09 10.43
CA GLY A 43 -1.26 -9.01 9.30
C GLY A 43 -2.72 -9.17 8.84
N GLN A 44 -3.67 -8.47 9.48
CA GLN A 44 -5.06 -8.45 9.06
C GLN A 44 -5.23 -7.81 7.69
N ARG A 45 -6.08 -8.41 6.85
CA ARG A 45 -6.55 -7.78 5.61
C ARG A 45 -7.58 -6.71 5.94
N VAL A 46 -7.42 -5.54 5.34
CA VAL A 46 -8.31 -4.40 5.53
C VAL A 46 -8.86 -3.92 4.20
N LYS A 47 -10.05 -3.31 4.25
CA LYS A 47 -10.65 -2.62 3.12
C LYS A 47 -10.37 -1.13 3.22
N ILE A 48 -9.90 -0.55 2.11
CA ILE A 48 -9.63 0.88 1.99
C ILE A 48 -10.63 1.46 0.98
N ASN A 49 -11.41 2.42 1.42
CA ASN A 49 -12.34 3.20 0.61
C ASN A 49 -11.97 4.68 0.65
N VAL A 50 -12.40 5.43 -0.37
CA VAL A 50 -12.37 6.89 -0.36
C VAL A 50 -13.80 7.40 -0.32
N GLU A 51 -14.16 8.06 0.79
CA GLU A 51 -15.50 8.59 1.01
C GLU A 51 -15.40 10.06 1.41
N HIS A 52 -16.06 10.95 0.64
CA HIS A 52 -16.09 12.39 0.91
C HIS A 52 -14.68 13.02 1.09
N GLY A 53 -13.71 12.58 0.29
CA GLY A 53 -12.32 13.06 0.37
C GLY A 53 -11.51 12.50 1.55
N ARG A 54 -12.04 11.49 2.25
CA ARG A 54 -11.37 10.82 3.38
C ARG A 54 -11.01 9.39 3.01
N LEU A 55 -9.83 8.95 3.45
CA LEU A 55 -9.45 7.55 3.36
C LEU A 55 -10.07 6.80 4.55
N VAL A 56 -10.97 5.87 4.28
CA VAL A 56 -11.66 5.07 5.30
C VAL A 56 -11.08 3.65 5.29
N ILE A 57 -10.54 3.23 6.43
CA ILE A 57 -9.95 1.90 6.63
C ILE A 57 -10.90 1.11 7.53
N THR A 58 -11.32 -0.06 7.06
CA THR A 58 -12.27 -0.94 7.77
C THR A 58 -11.78 -2.38 7.78
N HIS A 59 -12.23 -3.16 8.75
CA HIS A 59 -12.12 -4.62 8.67
C HIS A 59 -13.05 -5.12 7.54
N ASP A 60 -12.64 -6.19 6.86
CA ASP A 60 -13.47 -6.85 5.84
C ASP A 60 -14.70 -7.54 6.46
#